data_AF-A0A1C5NUS4-F1
#
_entry.id   AF-A0A1C5NUS4-F1
#
_cell.length_a   1.000
_cell.length_b   1.000
_cell.length_c   1.000
_cell.angle_alpha   90.00
_cell.angle_beta   90.00
_cell.angle_gamma   90.00
#
_symmetry.space_group_name_H-M   'P 1'
#
loop_
_entity.id
_entity.type
_entity.pdbx_description
1 polymer ?
#
loop_
_entity_poly.entity_id
_entity_poly.type
_entity_poly.pdbx_seq_one_letter_code
_entity_poly.pdbx_strand_id
1 'polypeptide(L)'
;MAIIKDYEPEELKFVLPEAVREQFPMELQFENAESEKDILKAVNEHFNALFPENEMALRYMDDVEKSDLRGKYCKLVEQELPEAENALLNAKEEAKRIKTDAEERLNSLSKQIKDYAAKVQEGTEEKQLPATKTFRIALNGYFLYYSILNGKVVLAKSEKIPSYDKSSLWAQEDKNRVAMMELFQHLRDLLMKSLTRSMT
;
A
#
# COMPACT_ATOMS: atom_id res chain seq x y z
N MET A 1 -34.77 18.91 -21.92
CA MET A 1 -35.84 19.90 -21.69
C MET A 1 -35.22 21.08 -20.98
N ALA A 2 -35.25 22.25 -21.60
CA ALA A 2 -34.63 23.47 -21.09
C ALA A 2 -35.68 24.56 -21.15
N ILE A 3 -36.41 24.76 -20.06
CA ILE A 3 -37.22 25.93 -19.77
C ILE A 3 -37.25 25.92 -18.21
N ILE A 4 -37.14 27.02 -17.44
CA ILE A 4 -37.73 28.33 -17.69
C ILE A 4 -36.98 29.39 -16.87
N LYS A 5 -36.43 30.41 -17.54
CA LYS A 5 -35.77 31.54 -16.87
C LYS A 5 -36.78 32.53 -16.27
N ASP A 6 -38.07 32.35 -16.57
CA ASP A 6 -39.16 33.30 -16.30
C ASP A 6 -40.51 32.57 -16.09
N TYR A 7 -40.52 31.41 -15.41
CA TYR A 7 -41.78 30.70 -15.13
C TYR A 7 -42.39 31.16 -13.83
N GLU A 8 -43.68 31.46 -13.91
CA GLU A 8 -44.52 31.67 -12.76
C GLU A 8 -45.72 30.73 -12.85
N PRO A 9 -45.97 29.89 -11.83
CA PRO A 9 -47.13 29.01 -11.79
C PRO A 9 -48.44 29.81 -11.83
N GLU A 10 -49.43 29.33 -12.57
CA GLU A 10 -50.76 29.96 -12.63
C GLU A 10 -51.47 29.97 -11.26
N GLU A 11 -51.26 28.93 -10.45
CA GLU A 11 -51.80 28.83 -9.10
C GLU A 11 -50.69 28.59 -8.07
N LEU A 12 -50.66 29.45 -7.04
CA LEU A 12 -49.75 29.31 -5.91
C LEU A 12 -50.48 28.74 -4.69
N LYS A 13 -50.02 27.60 -4.17
CA LYS A 13 -50.57 26.96 -2.96
C LYS A 13 -49.55 27.00 -1.85
N PHE A 14 -49.81 27.79 -0.81
CA PHE A 14 -48.90 27.97 0.32
C PHE A 14 -48.98 26.82 1.33
N VAL A 15 -47.86 26.54 1.98
CA VAL A 15 -47.72 25.52 3.02
C VAL A 15 -48.14 26.13 4.35
N LEU A 16 -49.30 25.71 4.83
CA LEU A 16 -49.88 26.12 6.12
C LEU A 16 -50.13 24.89 6.99
N PRO A 17 -50.02 25.01 8.34
CA PRO A 17 -50.45 23.97 9.26
C PRO A 17 -51.94 23.64 9.08
N GLU A 18 -52.31 22.38 9.24
CA GLU A 18 -53.70 21.90 9.04
C GLU A 18 -54.70 22.62 9.96
N ALA A 19 -54.36 22.79 11.24
CA ALA A 19 -55.19 23.52 12.20
C ALA A 19 -55.49 24.98 11.77
N VAL A 20 -54.55 25.63 11.08
CA VAL A 20 -54.75 26.99 10.54
C VAL A 20 -55.66 26.95 9.32
N ARG A 21 -55.52 25.93 8.45
CA ARG A 21 -56.37 25.75 7.27
C ARG A 21 -57.84 25.54 7.62
N GLU A 22 -58.12 24.83 8.71
CA GLU A 22 -59.48 24.57 9.16
C GLU A 22 -60.11 25.77 9.88
N GLN A 23 -59.27 26.59 10.55
CA GLN A 23 -59.74 27.66 11.41
C GLN A 23 -59.99 28.98 10.66
N PHE A 24 -59.26 29.25 9.59
CA PHE A 24 -59.30 30.52 8.88
C PHE A 24 -59.67 30.35 7.41
N PRO A 25 -60.39 31.30 6.81
CA PRO A 25 -60.62 31.30 5.37
C PRO A 25 -59.29 31.44 4.61
N MET A 26 -59.13 30.71 3.51
CA MET A 26 -57.92 30.76 2.68
C MET A 26 -57.84 32.04 1.83
N GLU A 27 -58.99 32.65 1.54
CA GLU A 27 -59.10 33.87 0.74
C GLU A 27 -60.03 34.86 1.47
N LEU A 28 -59.66 36.14 1.46
CA LEU A 28 -60.51 37.22 1.95
C LEU A 28 -61.15 37.92 0.73
N GLN A 29 -62.46 38.03 0.73
CA GLN A 29 -63.22 38.69 -0.33
C GLN A 29 -63.79 40.00 0.21
N PHE A 30 -63.60 41.10 -0.53
CA PHE A 30 -64.11 42.42 -0.18
C PHE A 30 -65.18 42.86 -1.19
N GLU A 31 -66.34 43.29 -0.72
CA GLU A 31 -67.42 43.76 -1.60
C GLU A 31 -67.02 45.09 -2.26
N ASN A 32 -67.08 45.15 -3.60
CA ASN A 32 -66.75 46.32 -4.44
C ASN A 32 -65.26 46.71 -4.53
N ALA A 33 -64.32 45.81 -4.23
CA ALA A 33 -62.90 46.03 -4.44
C ALA A 33 -62.36 45.16 -5.60
N GLU A 34 -62.18 45.78 -6.78
CA GLU A 34 -61.66 45.09 -7.98
C GLU A 34 -60.19 45.43 -8.26
N SER A 35 -59.68 46.54 -7.71
CA SER A 35 -58.29 46.96 -7.87
C SER A 35 -57.46 46.75 -6.61
N GLU A 36 -56.16 46.56 -6.77
CA GLU A 36 -55.20 46.41 -5.65
C GLU A 36 -55.30 47.58 -4.66
N LYS A 37 -55.51 48.81 -5.14
CA LYS A 37 -55.67 50.00 -4.30
C LYS A 37 -56.95 49.95 -3.47
N ASP A 38 -58.05 49.47 -4.05
CA ASP A 38 -59.33 49.34 -3.37
C ASP A 38 -59.26 48.24 -2.31
N ILE A 39 -58.58 47.13 -2.62
CA ILE A 39 -58.31 46.04 -1.67
C ILE A 39 -57.50 46.56 -0.48
N LEU A 40 -56.40 47.29 -0.72
CA LEU A 40 -55.56 47.86 0.34
C LEU A 40 -56.34 48.87 1.19
N LYS A 41 -57.23 49.68 0.59
CA LYS A 41 -58.10 50.60 1.34
C LYS A 41 -59.08 49.83 2.24
N ALA A 42 -59.74 48.81 1.70
CA ALA A 42 -60.66 47.96 2.45
C ALA A 42 -59.95 47.24 3.61
N VAL A 43 -58.71 46.76 3.40
CA VAL A 43 -57.90 46.15 4.47
C VAL A 43 -57.63 47.14 5.60
N ASN A 44 -57.25 48.39 5.30
CA ASN A 44 -56.99 49.42 6.32
C ASN A 44 -58.27 49.95 7.01
N GLU A 45 -59.42 49.87 6.35
CA GLU A 45 -60.72 50.27 6.94
C GLU A 45 -61.29 49.17 7.85
N HIS A 46 -61.17 47.90 7.46
CA HIS A 46 -61.73 46.77 8.20
C HIS A 46 -60.77 46.15 9.23
N PHE A 47 -59.45 46.30 9.05
CA PHE A 47 -58.45 45.69 9.92
C PHE A 47 -57.40 46.71 10.38
N ASN A 48 -56.88 46.51 11.60
CA ASN A 48 -55.66 47.18 12.06
C ASN A 48 -54.43 46.37 11.56
N ALA A 49 -54.03 46.60 10.32
CA ALA A 49 -53.01 45.81 9.62
C ALA A 49 -51.59 46.43 9.70
N LEU A 50 -50.58 45.56 9.70
CA LEU A 50 -49.18 45.94 9.49
C LEU A 50 -48.70 45.36 8.15
N PHE A 51 -47.79 46.06 7.48
CA PHE A 51 -47.25 45.66 6.18
C PHE A 51 -45.75 45.35 6.33
N PRO A 52 -45.37 44.09 6.60
CA PRO A 52 -43.97 43.69 6.70
C PRO A 52 -43.27 43.77 5.35
N GLU A 53 -41.97 44.11 5.34
CA GLU A 53 -41.16 44.18 4.13
C GLU A 53 -40.55 42.81 3.78
N ASN A 54 -40.78 42.36 2.54
CA ASN A 54 -40.14 41.17 1.94
C ASN A 54 -40.33 39.85 2.73
N GLU A 55 -41.53 39.63 3.26
CA GLU A 55 -41.86 38.40 3.98
C GLU A 55 -41.76 37.17 3.06
N MET A 56 -41.23 36.06 3.60
CA MET A 56 -40.98 34.83 2.84
C MET A 56 -41.95 33.74 3.24
N ALA A 57 -42.68 33.19 2.27
CA ALA A 57 -43.62 32.09 2.49
C ALA A 57 -43.19 30.82 1.75
N LEU A 58 -43.47 29.66 2.34
CA LEU A 58 -43.29 28.37 1.68
C LEU A 58 -44.52 28.04 0.84
N ARG A 59 -44.29 27.57 -0.39
CA ARG A 59 -45.33 27.06 -1.27
C ARG A 59 -45.01 25.68 -1.78
N TYR A 60 -46.04 24.96 -2.19
CA TYR A 60 -45.88 23.73 -2.95
C TYR A 60 -45.38 24.07 -4.37
N MET A 61 -44.42 23.27 -4.84
CA MET A 61 -44.03 23.27 -6.24
C MET A 61 -45.14 22.67 -7.09
N ASP A 62 -45.28 23.17 -8.31
CA ASP A 62 -46.15 22.54 -9.29
C ASP A 62 -45.45 21.37 -9.98
N ASP A 63 -46.11 20.77 -10.97
CA ASP A 63 -45.59 19.59 -11.64
C ASP A 63 -44.45 19.90 -12.62
N VAL A 64 -44.41 21.12 -13.17
CA VAL A 64 -43.34 21.57 -14.07
C VAL A 64 -42.03 21.75 -13.29
N GLU A 65 -42.08 22.44 -12.16
CA GLU A 65 -40.95 22.64 -11.26
C GLU A 65 -40.44 21.32 -10.70
N LYS A 66 -41.35 20.45 -10.26
CA LYS A 66 -40.98 19.09 -9.82
C LYS A 66 -40.32 18.31 -10.94
N SER A 67 -40.84 18.40 -12.17
CA SER A 67 -40.26 17.71 -13.33
C SER A 67 -38.86 18.21 -13.66
N ASP A 68 -38.62 19.52 -13.62
CA ASP A 68 -37.28 20.09 -13.80
C ASP A 68 -36.31 19.62 -12.70
N LEU A 69 -36.73 19.67 -11.44
CA LEU A 69 -35.92 19.19 -10.32
C LEU A 69 -35.61 17.68 -10.45
N ARG A 70 -36.59 16.89 -10.91
CA ARG A 70 -36.38 15.47 -11.24
C ARG A 70 -35.35 15.29 -12.34
N GLY A 71 -35.48 16.04 -13.43
CA GLY A 71 -34.52 16.02 -14.53
C GLY A 71 -33.09 16.35 -14.06
N LYS A 72 -32.93 17.29 -13.12
CA LYS A 72 -31.63 17.64 -12.54
C LYS A 72 -31.03 16.47 -11.77
N TYR A 73 -31.73 15.91 -10.78
CA TYR A 73 -31.14 14.83 -10.00
C TYR A 73 -31.00 13.51 -10.80
N CYS A 74 -31.86 13.25 -11.79
CA CYS A 74 -31.69 12.10 -12.68
C CYS A 74 -30.35 12.15 -13.43
N LYS A 75 -29.95 13.33 -13.93
CA LYS A 75 -28.63 13.51 -14.56
C LYS A 75 -27.48 13.21 -13.58
N LEU A 76 -27.59 13.69 -12.35
CA LEU A 76 -26.59 13.41 -11.31
C LEU A 76 -26.45 11.90 -11.07
N VAL A 77 -27.58 11.19 -10.99
CA VAL A 77 -27.61 9.74 -10.72
C VAL A 77 -27.13 8.92 -11.92
N GLU A 78 -27.51 9.28 -13.13
CA GLU A 78 -27.22 8.50 -14.34
C GLU A 78 -25.81 8.74 -14.90
N GLN A 79 -25.23 9.91 -14.66
CA GLN A 79 -23.96 10.32 -15.27
C GLN A 79 -22.89 10.61 -14.22
N GLU A 80 -23.10 11.63 -13.40
CA GLU A 80 -22.05 12.15 -12.52
C GLU A 80 -21.67 11.17 -11.40
N LEU A 81 -22.67 10.49 -10.81
CA LEU A 81 -22.45 9.54 -9.73
C LEU A 81 -21.62 8.32 -10.19
N PRO A 82 -21.98 7.60 -11.27
CA PRO A 82 -21.16 6.51 -11.79
C PRO A 82 -19.73 6.93 -12.16
N GLU A 83 -19.56 8.11 -12.74
CA GLU A 83 -18.23 8.65 -13.07
C GLU A 83 -17.40 8.87 -11.81
N ALA A 84 -17.99 9.47 -10.77
CA ALA A 84 -17.33 9.70 -9.49
C ALA A 84 -16.98 8.38 -8.77
N GLU A 85 -17.87 7.39 -8.80
CA GLU A 85 -17.63 6.07 -8.21
C GLU A 85 -16.47 5.34 -8.91
N ASN A 86 -16.43 5.37 -10.24
CA ASN A 86 -15.33 4.77 -11.01
C ASN A 86 -14.00 5.48 -10.77
N ALA A 87 -14.00 6.82 -10.71
CA ALA A 87 -12.81 7.59 -10.39
C ALA A 87 -12.26 7.23 -8.99
N LEU A 88 -13.14 7.09 -8.00
CA LEU A 88 -12.76 6.66 -6.65
C LEU A 88 -12.20 5.23 -6.64
N LEU A 89 -12.81 4.31 -7.38
CA LEU A 89 -12.33 2.93 -7.47
C LEU A 89 -10.92 2.87 -8.07
N ASN A 90 -10.70 3.54 -9.20
CA ASN A 90 -9.41 3.59 -9.87
C ASN A 90 -8.33 4.20 -8.95
N ALA A 91 -8.64 5.30 -8.26
CA ALA A 91 -7.70 5.92 -7.32
C ALA A 91 -7.33 4.98 -6.15
N LYS A 92 -8.29 4.19 -5.64
CA LYS A 92 -8.02 3.19 -4.60
C LYS A 92 -7.12 2.07 -5.10
N GLU A 93 -7.36 1.58 -6.32
CA GLU A 93 -6.52 0.53 -6.92
C GLU A 93 -5.09 1.02 -7.16
N GLU A 94 -4.92 2.22 -7.68
CA GLU A 94 -3.60 2.83 -7.90
C GLU A 94 -2.85 3.03 -6.58
N ALA A 95 -3.52 3.59 -5.56
CA ALA A 95 -2.93 3.75 -4.23
C ALA A 95 -2.50 2.41 -3.62
N LYS A 96 -3.30 1.35 -3.80
CA LYS A 96 -2.95 0.00 -3.34
C LYS A 96 -1.71 -0.53 -4.08
N ARG A 97 -1.61 -0.34 -5.39
CA ARG A 97 -0.43 -0.74 -6.17
C ARG A 97 0.83 -0.02 -5.70
N ILE A 98 0.77 1.31 -5.58
CA ILE A 98 1.90 2.13 -5.12
C ILE A 98 2.34 1.68 -3.72
N LYS A 99 1.38 1.42 -2.83
CA LYS A 99 1.66 0.91 -1.48
C LYS A 99 2.38 -0.44 -1.53
N THR A 100 1.84 -1.41 -2.27
CA THR A 100 2.45 -2.75 -2.39
C THR A 100 3.87 -2.67 -2.96
N ASP A 101 4.07 -1.89 -4.04
CA ASP A 101 5.39 -1.70 -4.65
C ASP A 101 6.41 -1.09 -3.66
N ALA A 102 5.98 -0.12 -2.85
CA ALA A 102 6.83 0.48 -1.82
C ALA A 102 7.16 -0.51 -0.70
N GLU A 103 6.19 -1.30 -0.24
CA GLU A 103 6.38 -2.35 0.77
C GLU A 103 7.34 -3.44 0.28
N GLU A 104 7.20 -3.89 -0.96
CA GLU A 104 8.09 -4.88 -1.57
C GLU A 104 9.53 -4.37 -1.67
N ARG A 105 9.73 -3.12 -2.10
CA ARG A 105 11.07 -2.49 -2.13
C ARG A 105 11.68 -2.40 -0.74
N LEU A 106 10.90 -1.98 0.26
CA LEU A 106 11.36 -1.90 1.65
C LEU A 106 11.77 -3.26 2.18
N ASN A 107 10.95 -4.29 1.94
CA ASN A 107 11.23 -5.65 2.39
C ASN A 107 12.49 -6.23 1.72
N SER A 108 12.68 -5.98 0.42
CA SER A 108 13.90 -6.37 -0.29
C SER A 108 15.14 -5.72 0.32
N LEU A 109 15.12 -4.42 0.56
CA LEU A 109 16.23 -3.70 1.20
C LEU A 109 16.47 -4.18 2.63
N SER A 110 15.42 -4.39 3.42
CA SER A 110 15.53 -4.91 4.78
C SER A 110 16.20 -6.29 4.80
N LYS A 111 15.85 -7.17 3.87
CA LYS A 111 16.49 -8.48 3.72
C LYS A 111 17.98 -8.33 3.38
N GLN A 112 18.32 -7.50 2.40
CA GLN A 112 19.72 -7.25 2.03
C GLN A 112 20.54 -6.72 3.20
N ILE A 113 19.98 -5.79 3.98
CA ILE A 113 20.63 -5.25 5.18
C ILE A 113 20.89 -6.38 6.19
N LYS A 114 19.93 -7.28 6.42
CA LYS A 114 20.12 -8.43 7.32
C LYS A 114 21.19 -9.38 6.80
N ASP A 115 21.20 -9.66 5.50
CA ASP A 115 22.20 -10.53 4.88
C ASP A 115 23.61 -9.92 5.01
N TYR A 116 23.75 -8.60 4.82
CA TYR A 116 25.02 -7.90 5.06
C TYR A 116 25.43 -7.90 6.53
N ALA A 117 24.50 -7.64 7.45
CA ALA A 117 24.77 -7.69 8.88
C ALA A 117 25.24 -9.09 9.33
N ALA A 118 24.63 -10.15 8.79
CA ALA A 118 25.06 -11.52 9.03
C ALA A 118 26.48 -11.78 8.51
N LYS A 119 26.82 -11.33 7.30
CA LYS A 119 28.20 -11.43 6.76
C LYS A 119 29.22 -10.70 7.62
N VAL A 120 28.87 -9.51 8.12
CA VAL A 120 29.73 -8.74 9.04
C VAL A 120 29.92 -9.48 10.36
N GLN A 121 28.86 -10.10 10.89
CA GLN A 121 28.93 -10.89 12.11
C GLN A 121 29.74 -12.17 11.95
N GLU A 122 29.58 -12.89 10.84
CA GLU A 122 30.37 -14.08 10.51
C GLU A 122 31.85 -13.73 10.28
N GLY A 123 32.13 -12.54 9.72
CA GLY A 123 33.49 -12.07 9.46
C GLY A 123 34.23 -12.87 8.38
N THR A 124 33.50 -13.63 7.56
CA THR A 124 34.04 -14.48 6.50
C THR A 124 33.66 -13.98 5.12
N GLU A 125 34.61 -14.05 4.18
CA GLU A 125 34.40 -13.70 2.77
C GLU A 125 34.91 -14.82 1.87
N GLU A 126 34.13 -15.18 0.85
CA GLU A 126 34.56 -16.17 -0.13
C GLU A 126 35.63 -15.58 -1.05
N LYS A 127 36.78 -16.24 -1.11
CA LYS A 127 37.89 -15.86 -1.98
C LYS A 127 38.08 -16.93 -3.04
N GLN A 128 37.97 -16.55 -4.31
CA GLN A 128 38.35 -17.42 -5.40
C GLN A 128 39.88 -17.58 -5.41
N LEU A 129 40.35 -18.82 -5.25
CA LEU A 129 41.78 -19.14 -5.25
C LEU A 129 42.30 -19.32 -6.68
N PRO A 130 43.46 -18.77 -7.04
CA PRO A 130 44.02 -18.88 -8.38
C PRO A 130 44.39 -20.34 -8.70
N ALA A 131 43.88 -20.87 -9.81
CA ALA A 131 44.11 -22.26 -10.22
C ALA A 131 45.60 -22.60 -10.44
N THR A 132 46.40 -21.65 -10.92
CA THR A 132 47.85 -21.84 -11.14
C THR A 132 48.67 -21.98 -9.86
N LYS A 133 48.13 -21.56 -8.71
CA LYS A 133 48.81 -21.58 -7.41
C LYS A 133 48.07 -22.42 -6.37
N THR A 134 47.03 -23.12 -6.78
CA THR A 134 46.19 -23.94 -5.90
C THR A 134 46.30 -25.39 -6.33
N PHE A 135 46.63 -26.26 -5.39
CA PHE A 135 46.77 -27.69 -5.64
C PHE A 135 46.03 -28.48 -4.56
N ARG A 136 45.59 -29.67 -4.91
CA ARG A 136 44.92 -30.60 -3.99
C ARG A 136 45.83 -31.77 -3.68
N ILE A 137 45.83 -32.22 -2.43
CA ILE A 137 46.48 -33.46 -2.02
C ILE A 137 45.48 -34.34 -1.30
N ALA A 138 45.60 -35.66 -1.48
CA ALA A 138 44.85 -36.65 -0.72
C ALA A 138 45.69 -37.10 0.48
N LEU A 139 45.13 -37.00 1.69
CA LEU A 139 45.79 -37.43 2.92
C LEU A 139 44.76 -37.77 4.01
N ASN A 140 44.91 -38.90 4.70
CA ASN A 140 44.08 -39.33 5.83
C ASN A 140 42.56 -39.30 5.54
N GLY A 141 42.16 -39.64 4.31
CA GLY A 141 40.75 -39.65 3.92
C GLY A 141 40.16 -38.26 3.60
N TYR A 142 40.99 -37.22 3.45
CA TYR A 142 40.57 -35.88 3.04
C TYR A 142 41.31 -35.40 1.78
N PHE A 143 40.59 -34.67 0.91
CA PHE A 143 41.16 -33.77 -0.07
C PHE A 143 41.48 -32.44 0.60
N LEU A 144 42.77 -32.11 0.69
CA LEU A 144 43.26 -30.86 1.23
C LEU A 144 43.65 -29.93 0.08
N TYR A 145 43.01 -28.77 0.00
CA TYR A 145 43.29 -27.74 -1.01
C TYR A 145 44.24 -26.70 -0.42
N TYR A 146 45.47 -26.70 -0.91
CA TYR A 146 46.48 -25.72 -0.54
C TYR A 146 46.59 -24.66 -1.62
N SER A 147 46.81 -23.41 -1.21
CA SER A 147 47.07 -22.30 -2.13
C SER A 147 48.29 -21.51 -1.69
N ILE A 148 49.09 -21.04 -2.65
CA ILE A 148 50.24 -20.18 -2.38
C ILE A 148 49.75 -18.74 -2.26
N LEU A 149 49.66 -18.25 -1.03
CA LEU A 149 49.23 -16.89 -0.70
C LEU A 149 50.40 -16.15 -0.03
N ASN A 150 50.79 -14.99 -0.56
CA ASN A 150 51.87 -14.16 -0.03
C ASN A 150 53.19 -14.93 0.22
N GLY A 151 53.54 -15.84 -0.70
CA GLY A 151 54.75 -16.66 -0.60
C GLY A 151 54.69 -17.82 0.39
N LYS A 152 53.55 -18.05 1.05
CA LYS A 152 53.33 -19.19 1.96
C LYS A 152 52.29 -20.15 1.39
N VAL A 153 52.51 -21.45 1.61
CA VAL A 153 51.54 -22.51 1.28
C VAL A 153 50.54 -22.59 2.43
N VAL A 154 49.28 -22.24 2.19
CA VAL A 154 48.22 -22.18 3.20
C VAL A 154 47.13 -23.19 2.86
N LEU A 155 46.67 -23.95 3.86
CA LEU A 155 45.51 -24.83 3.73
C LEU A 155 44.25 -23.96 3.65
N ALA A 156 43.55 -24.02 2.52
CA ALA A 156 42.44 -23.11 2.23
C ALA A 156 41.07 -23.81 2.26
N LYS A 157 41.02 -25.12 2.00
CA LYS A 157 39.78 -25.92 2.07
C LYS A 157 40.10 -27.40 2.32
N SER A 158 39.21 -28.12 2.98
CA SER A 158 39.29 -29.58 3.11
C SER A 158 37.94 -30.22 2.79
N GLU A 159 37.95 -31.33 2.06
CA GLU A 159 36.76 -32.14 1.75
C GLU A 159 37.01 -33.61 2.09
N LYS A 160 36.00 -34.35 2.52
CA LYS A 160 36.14 -35.77 2.82
C LYS A 160 36.15 -36.58 1.51
N ILE A 161 37.12 -37.49 1.37
CA ILE A 161 37.23 -38.32 0.15
C ILE A 161 36.02 -39.27 0.08
N PRO A 162 35.25 -39.23 -1.02
CA PRO A 162 34.12 -40.14 -1.23
C PRO A 162 34.55 -41.61 -1.30
N SER A 163 33.71 -42.52 -0.83
CA SER A 163 34.05 -43.95 -0.67
C SER A 163 34.45 -44.66 -1.98
N TYR A 164 33.98 -44.18 -3.13
CA TYR A 164 34.26 -44.74 -4.45
C TYR A 164 35.64 -44.36 -5.03
N ASP A 165 36.29 -43.33 -4.51
CA ASP A 165 37.58 -42.81 -5.02
C ASP A 165 38.78 -43.35 -4.22
N LYS A 166 38.51 -44.10 -3.15
CA LYS A 166 39.53 -44.55 -2.20
C LYS A 166 40.57 -45.48 -2.82
N SER A 167 40.17 -46.40 -3.70
CA SER A 167 41.06 -47.48 -4.20
C SER A 167 42.22 -47.01 -5.08
N SER A 168 42.10 -45.86 -5.75
CA SER A 168 43.14 -45.32 -6.66
C SER A 168 44.14 -44.38 -5.97
N LEU A 169 43.80 -43.85 -4.80
CA LEU A 169 44.56 -42.76 -4.14
C LEU A 169 45.65 -43.23 -3.16
N TRP A 170 45.67 -44.52 -2.78
CA TRP A 170 46.59 -45.08 -1.76
C TRP A 170 48.08 -44.93 -2.12
N ALA A 171 48.45 -45.11 -3.40
CA ALA A 171 49.85 -45.02 -3.82
C ALA A 171 50.44 -43.60 -3.71
N GLN A 172 49.59 -42.56 -3.78
CA GLN A 172 50.01 -41.18 -3.57
C GLN A 172 49.91 -40.77 -2.09
N GLU A 173 48.98 -41.37 -1.33
CA GLU A 173 48.80 -41.08 0.08
C GLU A 173 50.04 -41.43 0.91
N ASP A 174 50.69 -42.57 0.68
CA ASP A 174 51.90 -42.94 1.42
C ASP A 174 53.05 -41.95 1.17
N LYS A 175 53.24 -41.50 -0.07
CA LYS A 175 54.22 -40.46 -0.42
C LYS A 175 53.87 -39.12 0.25
N ASN A 176 52.59 -38.74 0.26
CA ASN A 176 52.12 -37.52 0.92
C ASN A 176 52.27 -37.61 2.45
N ARG A 177 52.05 -38.78 3.05
CA ARG A 177 52.21 -39.03 4.49
C ARG A 177 53.66 -38.90 4.92
N VAL A 178 54.60 -39.49 4.15
CA VAL A 178 56.04 -39.34 4.40
C VAL A 178 56.46 -37.88 4.27
N ALA A 179 56.08 -37.21 3.18
CA ALA A 179 56.41 -35.80 2.95
C ALA A 179 55.84 -34.87 4.04
N MET A 180 54.60 -35.10 4.50
CA MET A 180 54.02 -34.34 5.61
C MET A 180 54.72 -34.65 6.94
N MET A 181 55.14 -35.89 7.19
CA MET A 181 55.90 -36.22 8.40
C MET A 181 57.27 -35.53 8.44
N GLU A 182 57.96 -35.42 7.30
CA GLU A 182 59.24 -34.71 7.17
C GLU A 182 59.06 -33.19 7.29
N LEU A 183 58.05 -32.62 6.62
CA LEU A 183 57.79 -31.17 6.66
C LEU A 183 57.31 -30.69 8.05
N PHE A 184 56.58 -31.55 8.79
CA PHE A 184 56.06 -31.25 10.12
C PHE A 184 56.89 -31.86 11.26
N GLN A 185 58.07 -32.43 10.99
CA GLN A 185 58.91 -33.07 12.01
C GLN A 185 59.26 -32.11 13.17
N HIS A 186 59.33 -30.80 12.90
CA HIS A 186 59.55 -29.77 13.92
C HIS A 186 58.26 -29.35 14.69
N LEU A 187 57.07 -29.69 14.18
CA LEU A 187 55.76 -29.46 14.81
C LEU A 187 55.21 -30.70 15.54
N ARG A 188 55.91 -31.84 15.47
CA ARG A 188 55.54 -33.11 16.12
C ARG A 188 55.34 -32.94 17.64
N ASP A 189 56.13 -32.09 18.28
CA ASP A 189 56.01 -31.78 19.71
C ASP A 189 54.75 -30.98 20.08
N LEU A 190 54.19 -30.23 19.13
CA LEU A 190 52.98 -29.41 19.35
C LEU A 190 51.69 -30.23 19.15
N LEU A 191 51.67 -31.11 18.14
CA LEU A 191 50.54 -31.99 17.85
C LEU A 191 50.38 -33.11 18.89
N MET A 192 51.48 -33.62 19.46
CA MET A 192 51.41 -34.62 20.55
C MET A 192 50.88 -34.02 21.87
N LYS A 193 51.02 -32.70 22.07
CA LYS A 193 50.46 -31.98 23.25
C LYS A 193 48.95 -31.72 23.16
N SER A 194 48.37 -31.57 21.96
CA SER A 194 46.92 -31.36 21.82
C SER A 194 46.13 -32.67 21.91
N LEU A 195 46.69 -33.79 21.45
CA LEU A 195 46.08 -35.12 21.55
C LEU A 195 46.09 -35.69 22.98
N THR A 196 47.07 -35.35 23.81
CA THR A 196 47.14 -35.78 25.22
C THR A 196 46.18 -35.01 26.14
N ARG A 197 45.78 -33.78 25.77
CA ARG A 197 44.78 -32.98 26.51
C ARG A 197 43.32 -33.38 26.29
N SER A 198 43.05 -34.25 25.31
CA SER A 198 41.71 -34.80 25.04
C SER A 198 41.41 -36.08 25.82
N MET A 199 42.36 -36.61 26.60
CA MET A 199 42.19 -37.81 27.42
C MET A 199 42.52 -37.59 28.91
N THR A 200 42.25 -36.39 29.41
CA THR A 200 42.11 -36.11 30.86
C THR A 200 40.81 -35.35 31.07
#